data_AF-A0A7R9B553-F1
#
_entry.id   AF-A0A7R9B553-F1
#
_cell.length_a   1.000
_cell.length_b   1.000
_cell.length_c   1.000
_cell.angle_alpha   90.00
_cell.angle_beta   90.00
_cell.angle_gamma   90.00
#
_symmetry.space_group_name_H-M   'P 1'
#
loop_
_entity.id
_entity.type
_entity.pdbx_description
1 polymer ?
#
loop_
_entity_poly.entity_id
_entity_poly.type
_entity_poly.pdbx_seq_one_letter_code
_entity_poly.pdbx_strand_id
1 'polypeptide(L)'
;MTTRDAIPLVDFCDADSCTFSEFWTNSQVQRQPPRTSFEVSKACTSLCMWVHAMYKYYFVNKSVAPKKATLATAKEELAITEKALAEAKARMKEVMDGLAVLEKKLQDTMNHKAKLEANMKLCEDRMGRAVRLVSGLADEKERWKSTVASLGLTISNVIGDVLISAGAVAYLTPFTDKYRRGLLKEWLVIVGEVGVPHTVKCTPVSTLGEPVTIRKWQLEGLPRDFLSTENAVLVFNSTRWPLFIDPQRQANRWIRNMGKASGLAIAKLTDRDLLRSLESAVRFGKQCLIENVGTELDPALDSVLQRQVFRQAGTNVIKIGDSIVPYNEDFRLFITTKLPNPHYTPEVSIKVMVVNFALVPSGLQDQLLALVVMEERPDLEEARGALIVSSAQMRHELKEIEDRILYRLSVSEGSPVDDIDLINTLEASKVKSEEIKLALNTPTT
;
A
#
# COMPACT_ATOMS: atom_id res chain seq x y z
N MET A 1 -111.49 -64.47 -20.71
CA MET A 1 -110.77 -63.30 -20.16
C MET A 1 -110.48 -63.56 -18.70
N THR A 2 -109.28 -64.07 -18.42
CA THR A 2 -108.80 -64.43 -17.08
C THR A 2 -108.03 -63.26 -16.47
N THR A 3 -108.08 -63.13 -15.15
CA THR A 3 -107.51 -62.07 -14.27
C THR A 3 -106.01 -61.77 -14.41
N ARG A 4 -105.29 -62.36 -15.38
CA ARG A 4 -103.86 -62.16 -15.62
C ARG A 4 -103.52 -61.00 -16.56
N ASP A 5 -104.44 -60.62 -17.45
CA ASP A 5 -104.16 -59.60 -18.48
C ASP A 5 -104.49 -58.16 -18.03
N ALA A 6 -105.10 -57.97 -16.86
CA ALA A 6 -105.49 -56.65 -16.34
C ALA A 6 -104.43 -56.00 -15.44
N ILE A 7 -103.55 -56.78 -14.80
CA ILE A 7 -102.58 -56.27 -13.81
C ILE A 7 -101.52 -55.35 -14.44
N PRO A 8 -100.89 -55.67 -15.59
CA PRO A 8 -99.86 -54.81 -16.17
C PRO A 8 -100.39 -53.47 -16.66
N LEU A 9 -101.67 -53.40 -17.05
CA LEU A 9 -102.32 -52.19 -17.55
C LEU A 9 -102.63 -51.18 -16.44
N VAL A 10 -102.83 -51.64 -15.19
CA VAL A 10 -103.10 -50.75 -14.05
C VAL A 10 -101.80 -50.12 -13.51
N ASP A 11 -100.69 -50.87 -13.53
CA ASP A 11 -99.37 -50.35 -13.10
C ASP A 11 -98.76 -49.35 -14.11
N PHE A 12 -99.18 -49.40 -15.38
CA PHE A 12 -98.74 -48.48 -16.44
C PHE A 12 -99.66 -47.27 -16.66
N CYS A 13 -100.69 -47.08 -15.83
CA CYS A 13 -101.53 -45.90 -15.93
C CYS A 13 -100.76 -44.69 -15.38
N ASP A 14 -100.00 -44.03 -16.25
CA ASP A 14 -99.25 -42.82 -15.93
C ASP A 14 -100.24 -41.69 -15.63
N ALA A 15 -100.22 -41.20 -14.40
CA ALA A 15 -101.12 -40.15 -13.92
C ALA A 15 -100.95 -38.82 -14.69
N ASP A 16 -99.80 -38.62 -15.36
CA ASP A 16 -99.53 -37.45 -16.20
C ASP A 16 -100.18 -37.57 -17.60
N SER A 17 -100.63 -38.77 -17.99
CA SER A 17 -101.23 -39.08 -19.31
C SER A 17 -102.77 -39.12 -19.33
N CYS A 18 -103.44 -39.02 -18.16
CA CYS A 18 -104.90 -39.04 -18.07
C CYS A 18 -105.52 -37.75 -18.63
N THR A 19 -106.18 -37.84 -19.78
CA THR A 19 -107.03 -36.78 -20.33
C THR A 19 -108.45 -36.88 -19.76
N PHE A 20 -108.97 -35.77 -19.24
CA PHE A 20 -110.29 -35.73 -18.60
C PHE A 20 -111.40 -35.59 -19.68
N SER A 21 -111.71 -36.65 -20.41
CA SER A 21 -112.91 -36.70 -21.24
C SER A 21 -114.14 -36.99 -20.38
N GLU A 22 -115.23 -36.26 -20.60
CA GLU A 22 -116.65 -36.27 -20.15
C GLU A 22 -117.22 -37.31 -19.15
N PHE A 23 -116.51 -38.37 -18.76
CA PHE A 23 -116.97 -39.44 -17.88
C PHE A 23 -117.02 -39.07 -16.39
N TRP A 24 -116.32 -38.01 -15.96
CA TRP A 24 -116.14 -37.66 -14.54
C TRP A 24 -116.85 -36.36 -14.10
N THR A 25 -117.62 -35.73 -14.98
CA THR A 25 -118.46 -34.55 -14.67
C THR A 25 -119.74 -34.90 -13.92
N ASN A 26 -120.02 -36.19 -13.70
CA ASN A 26 -121.21 -36.61 -12.97
C ASN A 26 -121.00 -36.51 -11.46
N SER A 27 -121.87 -35.76 -10.78
CA SER A 27 -121.93 -35.46 -9.34
C SER A 27 -121.94 -36.68 -8.38
N GLN A 28 -121.87 -37.90 -8.91
CA GLN A 28 -121.91 -39.17 -8.19
C GLN A 28 -120.58 -39.51 -7.49
N VAL A 29 -119.44 -39.09 -8.04
CA VAL A 29 -118.08 -39.47 -7.53
C VAL A 29 -117.67 -38.68 -6.29
N GLN A 30 -118.20 -37.46 -6.11
CA GLN A 30 -117.98 -36.65 -4.91
C GLN A 30 -118.84 -37.09 -3.71
N ARG A 31 -119.93 -37.83 -3.92
CA ARG A 31 -120.95 -38.12 -2.89
C ARG A 31 -120.73 -39.42 -2.12
N GLN A 32 -119.81 -40.29 -2.53
CA GLN A 32 -119.54 -41.52 -1.80
C GLN A 32 -118.27 -41.40 -0.94
N PRO A 33 -118.38 -41.33 0.40
CA PRO A 33 -117.23 -41.62 1.23
C PRO A 33 -116.80 -43.07 0.99
N PRO A 34 -115.49 -43.38 0.95
CA PRO A 34 -114.98 -44.72 0.65
C PRO A 34 -115.53 -45.80 1.59
N ARG A 35 -116.15 -45.40 2.71
CA ARG A 35 -116.75 -46.27 3.73
C ARG A 35 -118.02 -47.01 3.29
N THR A 36 -118.75 -46.57 2.26
CA THR A 36 -120.03 -47.20 1.86
C THR A 36 -119.91 -48.38 0.88
N SER A 37 -118.71 -48.67 0.38
CA SER A 37 -118.44 -49.77 -0.57
C SER A 37 -117.65 -50.95 0.01
N PHE A 38 -117.42 -50.97 1.34
CA PHE A 38 -116.70 -52.07 2.01
C PHE A 38 -117.50 -53.38 2.09
N GLU A 39 -118.83 -53.33 1.97
CA GLU A 39 -119.69 -54.51 2.17
C GLU A 39 -119.88 -55.38 0.91
N VAL A 40 -119.47 -54.91 -0.27
CA VAL A 40 -119.75 -55.63 -1.54
C VAL A 40 -118.49 -56.27 -2.17
N SER A 41 -117.26 -55.72 -1.97
CA SER A 41 -115.97 -56.37 -2.29
C SER A 41 -114.74 -55.49 -1.96
N LYS A 42 -113.70 -56.06 -1.32
CA LYS A 42 -112.40 -55.38 -1.07
C LYS A 42 -111.72 -54.86 -2.33
N ALA A 43 -111.86 -55.56 -3.46
CA ALA A 43 -111.25 -55.17 -4.73
C ALA A 43 -111.91 -53.92 -5.34
N CYS A 44 -113.22 -53.73 -5.11
CA CYS A 44 -113.93 -52.52 -5.51
C CYS A 44 -113.49 -51.30 -4.69
N THR A 45 -113.22 -51.49 -3.40
CA THR A 45 -112.79 -50.39 -2.52
C THR A 45 -111.40 -49.86 -2.90
N SER A 46 -110.46 -50.72 -3.23
CA SER A 46 -109.11 -50.32 -3.70
C SER A 46 -109.16 -49.55 -5.02
N LEU A 47 -110.03 -49.96 -5.95
CA LEU A 47 -110.25 -49.27 -7.22
C LEU A 47 -110.87 -47.87 -7.00
N CYS A 48 -111.82 -47.76 -6.07
CA CYS A 48 -112.42 -46.47 -5.71
C CYS A 48 -111.41 -45.52 -5.04
N MET A 49 -110.51 -46.04 -4.19
CA MET A 49 -109.42 -45.25 -3.60
C MET A 49 -108.39 -44.80 -4.65
N TRP A 50 -108.04 -45.67 -5.60
CA TRP A 50 -107.14 -45.34 -6.70
C TRP A 50 -107.70 -44.23 -7.59
N VAL A 51 -108.99 -44.31 -7.95
CA VAL A 51 -109.71 -43.25 -8.66
C VAL A 51 -109.68 -41.93 -7.89
N HIS A 52 -109.94 -41.96 -6.59
CA HIS A 52 -109.97 -40.76 -5.76
C HIS A 52 -108.56 -40.14 -5.58
N ALA A 53 -107.52 -40.98 -5.53
CA ALA A 53 -106.12 -40.56 -5.53
C ALA A 53 -105.72 -39.93 -6.87
N MET A 54 -106.16 -40.51 -8.01
CA MET A 54 -105.93 -39.91 -9.34
C MET A 54 -106.64 -38.57 -9.51
N TYR A 55 -107.87 -38.46 -9.00
CA TYR A 55 -108.60 -37.19 -8.98
C TYR A 55 -107.85 -36.11 -8.18
N LYS A 56 -107.36 -36.43 -6.98
CA LYS A 56 -106.57 -35.48 -6.16
C LYS A 56 -105.22 -35.15 -6.81
N TYR A 57 -104.53 -36.14 -7.37
CA TYR A 57 -103.26 -35.96 -8.06
C TYR A 57 -103.39 -34.98 -9.21
N TYR A 58 -104.45 -35.09 -10.02
CA TYR A 58 -104.71 -34.19 -11.14
C TYR A 58 -104.77 -32.71 -10.73
N PHE A 59 -105.55 -32.37 -9.70
CA PHE A 59 -105.68 -30.97 -9.25
C PHE A 59 -104.38 -30.42 -8.64
N VAL A 60 -103.62 -31.24 -7.92
CA VAL A 60 -102.29 -30.84 -7.41
C VAL A 60 -101.31 -30.66 -8.57
N ASN A 61 -101.28 -31.61 -9.52
CA ASN A 61 -100.42 -31.56 -10.69
C ASN A 61 -100.71 -30.34 -11.57
N LYS A 62 -101.97 -29.92 -11.71
CA LYS A 62 -102.36 -28.67 -12.40
C LYS A 62 -101.69 -27.42 -11.80
N SER A 63 -101.46 -27.39 -10.48
CA SER A 63 -100.79 -26.27 -9.80
C SER A 63 -99.26 -26.40 -9.75
N VAL A 64 -98.74 -27.63 -9.81
CA VAL A 64 -97.30 -27.95 -9.68
C VAL A 64 -96.61 -28.06 -11.04
N ALA A 65 -97.31 -28.46 -12.10
CA ALA A 65 -96.80 -28.53 -13.46
C ALA A 65 -96.15 -27.21 -13.94
N PRO A 66 -96.77 -26.01 -13.79
CA PRO A 66 -96.11 -24.76 -14.17
C PRO A 66 -94.87 -24.47 -13.33
N LYS A 67 -94.85 -24.87 -12.04
CA LYS A 67 -93.69 -24.68 -11.15
C LYS A 67 -92.54 -25.65 -11.47
N LYS A 68 -92.85 -26.89 -11.88
CA LYS A 68 -91.88 -27.86 -12.39
C LYS A 68 -91.29 -27.39 -13.71
N ALA A 69 -92.12 -26.82 -14.60
CA ALA A 69 -91.66 -26.23 -15.86
C ALA A 69 -90.75 -25.02 -15.63
N THR A 70 -91.11 -24.07 -14.76
CA THR A 70 -90.26 -22.91 -14.44
C THR A 70 -88.97 -23.29 -13.70
N LEU A 71 -89.01 -24.34 -12.87
CA LEU A 71 -87.81 -24.88 -12.23
C LEU A 71 -86.90 -25.58 -13.25
N ALA A 72 -87.46 -26.27 -14.24
CA ALA A 72 -86.68 -26.87 -15.33
C ALA A 72 -85.99 -25.79 -16.16
N THR A 73 -86.71 -24.73 -16.57
CA THR A 73 -86.12 -23.62 -17.33
C THR A 73 -85.05 -22.87 -16.54
N ALA A 74 -85.30 -22.57 -15.26
CA ALA A 74 -84.31 -21.91 -14.40
C ALA A 74 -83.06 -22.78 -14.13
N LYS A 75 -83.22 -24.10 -14.03
CA LYS A 75 -82.09 -25.04 -13.93
C LYS A 75 -81.27 -25.09 -15.21
N GLU A 76 -81.91 -25.00 -16.36
CA GLU A 76 -81.24 -24.97 -17.66
C GLU A 76 -80.46 -23.66 -17.85
N GLU A 77 -81.06 -22.51 -17.49
CA GLU A 77 -80.38 -21.21 -17.45
C GLU A 77 -79.21 -21.18 -16.45
N LEU A 78 -79.39 -21.79 -15.27
CA LEU A 78 -78.32 -21.93 -14.28
C LEU A 78 -77.18 -22.79 -14.84
N ALA A 79 -77.47 -23.90 -15.51
CA ALA A 79 -76.44 -24.76 -16.10
C ALA A 79 -75.65 -24.02 -17.21
N ILE A 80 -76.32 -23.22 -18.03
CA ILE A 80 -75.69 -22.38 -19.06
C ILE A 80 -74.78 -21.32 -18.41
N THR A 81 -75.26 -20.63 -17.38
CA THR A 81 -74.50 -19.56 -16.69
C THR A 81 -73.34 -20.11 -15.86
N GLU A 82 -73.51 -21.25 -15.18
CA GLU A 82 -72.43 -21.96 -14.46
C GLU A 82 -71.34 -22.45 -15.41
N LYS A 83 -71.72 -22.96 -16.59
CA LYS A 83 -70.75 -23.34 -17.63
C LYS A 83 -69.97 -22.12 -18.13
N ALA A 84 -70.65 -21.01 -18.43
CA ALA A 84 -69.99 -19.77 -18.85
C ALA A 84 -69.07 -19.20 -17.75
N LEU A 85 -69.48 -19.29 -16.48
CA LEU A 85 -68.66 -18.88 -15.33
C LEU A 85 -67.43 -19.79 -15.16
N ALA A 86 -67.57 -21.10 -15.33
CA ALA A 86 -66.48 -22.05 -15.26
C ALA A 86 -65.44 -21.80 -16.37
N GLU A 87 -65.90 -21.55 -17.60
CA GLU A 87 -65.04 -21.18 -18.73
C GLU A 87 -64.33 -19.84 -18.47
N ALA A 88 -65.02 -18.83 -17.95
CA ALA A 88 -64.42 -17.54 -17.61
C ALA A 88 -63.37 -17.67 -16.49
N LYS A 89 -63.66 -18.45 -15.43
CA LYS A 89 -62.70 -18.75 -14.35
C LYS A 89 -61.48 -19.52 -14.86
N ALA A 90 -61.67 -20.48 -15.77
CA ALA A 90 -60.58 -21.23 -16.38
C ALA A 90 -59.67 -20.31 -17.20
N ARG A 91 -60.23 -19.44 -18.05
CA ARG A 91 -59.47 -18.42 -18.79
C ARG A 91 -58.72 -17.45 -17.87
N MET A 92 -59.38 -16.99 -16.80
CA MET A 92 -58.74 -16.11 -15.82
C MET A 92 -57.54 -16.80 -15.15
N LYS A 93 -57.68 -18.07 -14.78
CA LYS A 93 -56.59 -18.86 -14.18
C LYS A 93 -55.42 -19.02 -15.16
N GLU A 94 -55.70 -19.35 -16.42
CA GLU A 94 -54.66 -19.46 -17.46
C GLU A 94 -53.88 -18.16 -17.64
N VAL A 95 -54.57 -17.02 -17.67
CA VAL A 95 -53.94 -15.70 -17.75
C VAL A 95 -53.13 -15.38 -16.49
N MET A 96 -53.64 -15.70 -15.29
CA MET A 96 -52.91 -15.48 -14.03
C MET A 96 -51.66 -16.36 -13.91
N ASP A 97 -51.76 -17.64 -14.30
CA ASP A 97 -50.63 -18.58 -14.33
C ASP A 97 -49.58 -18.10 -15.35
N GLY A 98 -50.02 -17.64 -16.53
CA GLY A 98 -49.16 -17.02 -17.54
C GLY A 98 -48.47 -15.75 -17.04
N LEU A 99 -49.20 -14.89 -16.32
CA LEU A 99 -48.67 -13.67 -15.72
C LEU A 99 -47.60 -13.98 -14.68
N ALA A 100 -47.82 -14.95 -13.79
CA ALA A 100 -46.85 -15.37 -12.79
C ALA A 100 -45.54 -15.89 -13.42
N VAL A 101 -45.64 -16.63 -14.54
CA VAL A 101 -44.47 -17.09 -15.30
C VAL A 101 -43.71 -15.90 -15.92
N LEU A 102 -44.44 -14.94 -16.49
CA LEU A 102 -43.87 -13.73 -17.08
C LEU A 102 -43.19 -12.84 -16.02
N GLU A 103 -43.82 -12.64 -14.86
CA GLU A 103 -43.25 -11.90 -13.73
C GLU A 103 -41.96 -12.55 -13.22
N LYS A 104 -41.95 -13.88 -13.07
CA LYS A 104 -40.74 -14.62 -12.68
C LYS A 104 -39.62 -14.43 -13.71
N LYS A 105 -39.93 -14.60 -15.00
CA LYS A 105 -38.96 -14.38 -16.09
C LYS A 105 -38.43 -12.94 -16.12
N LEU A 106 -39.30 -11.96 -15.87
CA LEU A 106 -38.92 -10.55 -15.80
C LEU A 106 -37.93 -10.33 -14.64
N GLN A 107 -38.22 -10.85 -13.45
CA GLN A 107 -37.34 -10.73 -12.29
C GLN A 107 -35.99 -11.42 -12.52
N ASP A 108 -35.99 -12.63 -13.07
CA ASP A 108 -34.76 -13.37 -13.39
C ASP A 108 -33.91 -12.60 -14.43
N THR A 109 -34.55 -12.01 -15.45
CA THR A 109 -33.89 -11.21 -16.48
C THR A 109 -33.35 -9.89 -15.90
N MET A 110 -34.11 -9.21 -15.03
CA MET A 110 -33.65 -8.00 -14.33
C MET A 110 -32.45 -8.29 -13.42
N ASN A 111 -32.50 -9.39 -12.66
CA ASN A 111 -31.39 -9.83 -11.83
C ASN A 111 -30.15 -10.16 -12.67
N HIS A 112 -30.33 -10.82 -13.82
CA HIS A 112 -29.24 -11.13 -14.73
C HIS A 112 -28.63 -9.85 -15.35
N LYS A 113 -29.47 -8.90 -15.78
CA LYS A 113 -29.06 -7.58 -16.27
C LYS A 113 -28.25 -6.83 -15.21
N ALA A 114 -28.73 -6.77 -13.97
CA ALA A 114 -28.03 -6.10 -12.88
C ALA A 114 -26.66 -6.73 -12.58
N LYS A 115 -26.55 -8.06 -12.63
CA LYS A 115 -25.27 -8.77 -12.48
C LYS A 115 -24.30 -8.45 -13.62
N LEU A 116 -24.79 -8.41 -14.86
CA LEU A 116 -24.00 -8.04 -16.03
C LEU A 116 -23.50 -6.59 -15.94
N GLU A 117 -24.37 -5.65 -15.56
CA GLU A 117 -24.00 -4.24 -15.37
C GLU A 117 -22.94 -4.08 -14.26
N ALA A 118 -23.08 -4.81 -13.15
CA ALA A 118 -22.09 -4.82 -12.07
C ALA A 118 -20.74 -5.40 -12.52
N ASN A 119 -20.75 -6.51 -13.26
CA ASN A 119 -19.54 -7.12 -13.80
C ASN A 119 -18.86 -6.23 -14.84
N MET A 120 -19.64 -5.53 -15.66
CA MET A 120 -19.12 -4.58 -16.66
C MET A 120 -18.40 -3.41 -15.98
N LYS A 121 -19.02 -2.79 -14.97
CA LYS A 121 -18.38 -1.73 -14.17
C LYS A 121 -17.11 -2.22 -13.49
N LEU A 122 -17.16 -3.39 -12.85
CA LEU A 122 -15.97 -3.97 -12.21
C LEU A 122 -14.84 -4.22 -13.21
N CYS A 123 -15.16 -4.68 -14.42
CA CYS A 123 -14.19 -4.90 -15.48
C CYS A 123 -13.59 -3.59 -16.00
N GLU A 124 -14.41 -2.54 -16.14
CA GLU A 124 -13.96 -1.21 -16.54
C GLU A 124 -13.01 -0.60 -15.50
N ASP A 125 -13.38 -0.68 -14.22
CA ASP A 125 -12.55 -0.22 -13.10
C ASP A 125 -11.23 -1.01 -13.00
N ARG A 126 -11.27 -2.33 -13.24
CA ARG A 126 -10.06 -3.16 -13.28
C ARG A 126 -9.20 -2.84 -14.49
N MET A 127 -9.79 -2.59 -15.65
CA MET A 127 -9.05 -2.17 -16.84
C MET A 127 -8.34 -0.84 -16.62
N GLY A 128 -9.05 0.16 -16.07
CA GLY A 128 -8.46 1.46 -15.74
C GLY A 128 -7.30 1.35 -14.75
N ARG A 129 -7.47 0.52 -13.71
CA ARG A 129 -6.41 0.21 -12.72
C ARG A 129 -5.23 -0.52 -13.36
N ALA A 130 -5.48 -1.50 -14.22
CA ALA A 130 -4.43 -2.26 -14.90
C ALA A 130 -3.60 -1.37 -15.83
N VAL A 131 -4.23 -0.45 -16.57
CA VAL A 131 -3.50 0.51 -17.42
C VAL A 131 -2.58 1.40 -16.60
N ARG A 132 -3.08 1.96 -15.48
CA ARG A 132 -2.27 2.78 -14.55
C ARG A 132 -1.12 2.00 -13.95
N LEU A 133 -1.38 0.77 -13.51
CA LEU A 133 -0.38 -0.13 -12.93
C LEU A 133 0.73 -0.47 -13.94
N VAL A 134 0.37 -0.88 -15.16
CA VAL A 134 1.34 -1.21 -16.21
C VAL A 134 2.15 0.03 -16.62
N SER A 135 1.50 1.18 -16.75
CA SER A 135 2.18 2.43 -17.08
C SER A 135 3.18 2.85 -15.98
N GLY A 136 2.77 2.82 -14.71
CA GLY A 136 3.64 3.16 -13.59
C GLY A 136 4.82 2.20 -13.43
N LEU A 137 4.59 0.89 -13.57
CA LEU A 137 5.64 -0.12 -13.49
C LEU A 137 6.59 -0.11 -14.69
N ALA A 138 6.15 0.34 -15.87
CA ALA A 138 7.02 0.43 -17.04
C ALA A 138 8.13 1.48 -16.83
N ASP A 139 7.78 2.66 -16.31
CA ASP A 139 8.75 3.72 -15.99
C ASP A 139 9.72 3.25 -14.90
N GLU A 140 9.20 2.58 -13.87
CA GLU A 140 9.98 2.07 -12.75
C GLU A 140 10.93 0.94 -13.17
N LYS A 141 10.50 0.04 -14.06
CA LYS A 141 11.33 -1.00 -14.66
C LYS A 141 12.52 -0.44 -15.41
N GLU A 142 12.34 0.58 -16.25
CA GLU A 142 13.45 1.19 -16.98
C GLU A 142 14.41 1.92 -16.03
N ARG A 143 13.90 2.54 -14.96
CA ARG A 143 14.75 3.14 -13.92
C ARG A 143 15.57 2.08 -13.22
N TRP A 144 14.97 1.01 -12.72
CA TRP A 144 15.70 -0.08 -12.07
C TRP A 144 16.72 -0.71 -13.00
N LYS A 145 16.42 -0.87 -14.29
CA LYS A 145 17.37 -1.36 -15.27
C LYS A 145 18.57 -0.41 -15.43
N SER A 146 18.33 0.89 -15.49
CA SER A 146 19.39 1.91 -15.52
C SER A 146 20.23 1.91 -14.23
N THR A 147 19.58 1.83 -13.07
CA THR A 147 20.24 1.75 -11.76
C THR A 147 21.07 0.48 -11.62
N VAL A 148 20.57 -0.67 -12.08
CA VAL A 148 21.34 -1.93 -12.07
C VAL A 148 22.55 -1.83 -13.00
N ALA A 149 22.41 -1.21 -14.18
CA ALA A 149 23.53 -0.99 -15.09
C ALA A 149 24.58 -0.06 -14.49
N SER A 150 24.17 1.06 -13.86
CA SER A 150 25.09 2.00 -13.22
C SER A 150 25.78 1.39 -12.00
N LEU A 151 25.04 0.67 -11.14
CA LEU A 151 25.61 -0.08 -10.02
C LEU A 151 26.56 -1.18 -10.50
N GLY A 152 26.27 -1.85 -11.62
CA GLY A 152 27.18 -2.81 -12.24
C GLY A 152 28.53 -2.19 -12.62
N LEU A 153 28.50 -0.98 -13.20
CA LEU A 153 29.72 -0.21 -13.48
C LEU A 153 30.43 0.21 -12.20
N THR A 154 29.70 0.71 -11.21
CA THR A 154 30.28 1.11 -9.90
C THR A 154 30.92 -0.08 -9.19
N ILE A 155 30.30 -1.26 -9.18
CA ILE A 155 30.85 -2.48 -8.58
C ILE A 155 32.13 -2.91 -9.29
N SER A 156 32.17 -2.79 -10.63
CA SER A 156 33.40 -3.07 -11.37
C SER A 156 34.52 -2.10 -11.00
N ASN A 157 34.21 -0.80 -10.91
CA ASN A 157 35.18 0.27 -10.70
C ASN A 157 35.58 0.50 -9.23
N VAL A 158 34.80 0.00 -8.28
CA VAL A 158 34.99 0.26 -6.84
C VAL A 158 36.38 -0.16 -6.35
N ILE A 159 36.96 -1.20 -6.95
CA ILE A 159 38.27 -1.71 -6.58
C ILE A 159 39.33 -0.62 -6.79
N GLY A 160 39.37 0.00 -7.97
CA GLY A 160 40.31 1.08 -8.26
C GLY A 160 39.99 2.37 -7.49
N ASP A 161 38.71 2.72 -7.39
CA ASP A 161 38.28 3.94 -6.68
C ASP A 161 38.66 3.88 -5.18
N VAL A 162 38.43 2.74 -4.54
CA VAL A 162 38.81 2.50 -3.14
C VAL A 162 40.31 2.38 -2.99
N LEU A 163 41.04 1.77 -3.94
CA LEU A 163 42.49 1.68 -3.89
C LEU A 163 43.14 3.07 -3.87
N ILE A 164 42.72 3.96 -4.78
CA ILE A 164 43.20 5.35 -4.83
C ILE A 164 42.84 6.09 -3.54
N SER A 165 41.60 5.93 -3.07
CA SER A 165 41.13 6.61 -1.86
C SER A 165 41.83 6.10 -0.59
N ALA A 166 42.11 4.81 -0.49
CA ALA A 166 42.88 4.22 0.60
C ALA A 166 44.33 4.70 0.60
N GLY A 167 44.96 4.78 -0.59
CA GLY A 167 46.26 5.42 -0.76
C GLY A 167 46.25 6.89 -0.31
N ALA A 168 45.16 7.61 -0.60
CA ALA A 168 44.97 8.99 -0.17
C ALA A 168 44.90 9.13 1.35
N VAL A 169 44.11 8.28 2.02
CA VAL A 169 44.02 8.22 3.49
C VAL A 169 45.36 7.86 4.13
N ALA A 170 46.12 6.97 3.50
CA ALA A 170 47.41 6.52 4.03
C ALA A 170 48.51 7.57 3.93
N TYR A 171 48.61 8.25 2.77
CA TYR A 171 49.82 8.99 2.39
C TYR A 171 49.62 10.47 2.05
N LEU A 172 48.43 10.90 1.59
CA LEU A 172 48.32 12.24 0.97
C LEU A 172 48.22 13.38 1.98
N THR A 173 47.70 13.13 3.18
CA THR A 173 47.33 14.20 4.12
C THR A 173 48.45 15.11 4.61
N PRO A 174 49.74 14.72 4.68
CA PRO A 174 50.83 15.64 5.02
C PRO A 174 51.20 16.61 3.88
N PHE A 175 50.83 16.28 2.63
CA PHE A 175 51.29 17.03 1.47
C PHE A 175 50.39 18.20 1.09
N THR A 176 50.95 19.13 0.30
CA THR A 176 50.23 20.28 -0.26
C THR A 176 49.37 19.88 -1.46
N ASP A 177 48.31 20.66 -1.72
CA ASP A 177 47.34 20.44 -2.81
C ASP A 177 47.98 20.21 -4.20
N LYS A 178 48.98 21.03 -4.59
CA LYS A 178 49.69 20.85 -5.87
C LYS A 178 50.38 19.48 -5.97
N TYR A 179 51.01 19.04 -4.89
CA TYR A 179 51.71 17.75 -4.87
C TYR A 179 50.71 16.58 -4.87
N ARG A 180 49.63 16.68 -4.10
CA ARG A 180 48.55 15.67 -4.08
C ARG A 180 47.95 15.44 -5.46
N ARG A 181 47.62 16.52 -6.18
CA ARG A 181 47.06 16.41 -7.53
C ARG A 181 48.05 15.80 -8.53
N GLY A 182 49.33 16.07 -8.39
CA GLY A 182 50.40 15.41 -9.15
C GLY A 182 50.42 13.91 -8.90
N LEU A 183 50.50 13.51 -7.62
CA LEU A 183 50.51 12.11 -7.21
C LEU A 183 49.25 11.35 -7.65
N LEU A 184 48.06 11.91 -7.39
CA LEU A 184 46.80 11.28 -7.79
C LEU A 184 46.74 11.06 -9.31
N LYS A 185 47.23 12.02 -10.10
CA LYS A 185 47.29 11.88 -11.56
C LYS A 185 48.23 10.74 -11.97
N GLU A 186 49.41 10.66 -11.37
CA GLU A 186 50.37 9.58 -11.64
C GLU A 186 49.81 8.22 -11.21
N TRP A 187 49.17 8.13 -10.04
CA TRP A 187 48.54 6.90 -9.57
C TRP A 187 47.44 6.43 -10.50
N LEU A 188 46.60 7.35 -11.00
CA LEU A 188 45.54 7.00 -11.96
C LEU A 188 46.10 6.49 -13.30
N VAL A 189 47.23 7.03 -13.76
CA VAL A 189 47.93 6.52 -14.94
C VAL A 189 48.38 5.08 -14.71
N ILE A 190 49.04 4.80 -13.58
CA ILE A 190 49.52 3.45 -13.24
C ILE A 190 48.36 2.46 -13.09
N VAL A 191 47.29 2.85 -12.39
CA VAL A 191 46.08 2.03 -12.23
C VAL A 191 45.46 1.69 -13.59
N GLY A 192 45.46 2.64 -14.53
CA GLY A 192 45.04 2.43 -15.91
C GLY A 192 45.97 1.49 -16.69
N GLU A 193 47.29 1.65 -16.59
CA GLU A 193 48.29 0.81 -17.27
C GLU A 193 48.25 -0.65 -16.78
N VAL A 194 48.03 -0.87 -15.49
CA VAL A 194 47.89 -2.21 -14.89
C VAL A 194 46.54 -2.85 -15.25
N GLY A 195 45.58 -2.07 -15.75
CA GLY A 195 44.26 -2.55 -16.14
C GLY A 195 43.30 -2.74 -14.96
N VAL A 196 43.49 -2.01 -13.86
CA VAL A 196 42.56 -2.03 -12.72
C VAL A 196 41.34 -1.15 -13.07
N PRO A 197 40.11 -1.69 -13.07
CA PRO A 197 38.92 -0.90 -13.36
C PRO A 197 38.72 0.20 -12.32
N HIS A 198 38.43 1.40 -12.78
CA HIS A 198 38.23 2.59 -11.95
C HIS A 198 37.36 3.61 -12.67
N THR A 199 36.74 4.49 -11.90
CA THR A 199 35.94 5.59 -12.42
C THR A 199 36.85 6.67 -12.98
N VAL A 200 36.51 7.18 -14.18
CA VAL A 200 37.28 8.23 -14.84
C VAL A 200 37.35 9.47 -13.95
N LYS A 201 38.57 9.93 -13.63
CA LYS A 201 38.84 11.05 -12.71
C LYS A 201 38.28 10.84 -11.30
N CYS A 202 38.31 9.62 -10.76
CA CYS A 202 37.93 9.38 -9.37
C CYS A 202 38.80 10.21 -8.41
N THR A 203 38.18 10.76 -7.38
CA THR A 203 38.85 11.51 -6.31
C THR A 203 38.46 10.92 -4.95
N PRO A 204 39.25 11.15 -3.88
CA PRO A 204 38.86 10.72 -2.55
C PRO A 204 37.52 11.32 -2.11
N VAL A 205 37.25 12.58 -2.50
CA VAL A 205 35.99 13.26 -2.17
C VAL A 205 34.80 12.67 -2.92
N SER A 206 34.94 12.29 -4.20
CA SER A 206 33.84 11.65 -4.94
C SER A 206 33.56 10.21 -4.48
N THR A 207 34.57 9.53 -3.96
CA THR A 207 34.47 8.11 -3.56
C THR A 207 34.03 7.94 -2.11
N LEU A 208 34.58 8.74 -1.19
CA LEU A 208 34.36 8.63 0.26
C LEU A 208 33.52 9.78 0.84
N GLY A 209 33.31 10.85 0.08
CA GLY A 209 32.64 12.06 0.55
C GLY A 209 31.13 11.98 0.39
N GLU A 210 30.42 12.29 1.46
CA GLU A 210 28.96 12.43 1.45
C GLU A 210 28.59 13.93 1.43
N PRO A 211 27.84 14.42 0.42
CA PRO A 211 27.55 15.85 0.28
C PRO A 211 26.84 16.49 1.47
N VAL A 212 25.93 15.77 2.13
CA VAL A 212 25.18 16.25 3.31
C VAL A 212 26.12 16.43 4.50
N THR A 213 26.97 15.44 4.75
CA THR A 213 27.97 15.49 5.82
C THR A 213 29.02 16.56 5.56
N ILE A 214 29.49 16.73 4.32
CA ILE A 214 30.38 17.83 3.93
C ILE A 214 29.72 19.19 4.19
N ARG A 215 28.45 19.35 3.80
CA ARG A 215 27.71 20.60 4.06
C ARG A 215 27.57 20.87 5.54
N LYS A 216 27.30 19.85 6.36
CA LYS A 216 27.26 19.97 7.82
C LYS A 216 28.60 20.47 8.37
N TRP A 217 29.72 19.90 7.95
CA TRP A 217 31.04 20.39 8.38
C TRP A 217 31.29 21.84 7.99
N GLN A 218 30.87 22.26 6.79
CA GLN A 218 30.98 23.66 6.36
C GLN A 218 30.15 24.62 7.22
N LEU A 219 28.94 24.21 7.63
CA LEU A 219 28.13 24.97 8.59
C LEU A 219 28.78 25.04 9.97
N GLU A 220 29.50 24.00 10.37
CA GLU A 220 30.32 23.95 11.59
C GLU A 220 31.64 24.74 11.45
N GLY A 221 31.91 25.35 10.29
CA GLY A 221 33.06 26.22 10.07
C GLY A 221 34.26 25.56 9.39
N LEU A 222 34.09 24.40 8.76
CA LEU A 222 35.07 23.87 7.82
C LEU A 222 35.20 24.83 6.62
N PRO A 223 36.42 25.25 6.25
CA PRO A 223 36.60 26.06 5.06
C PRO A 223 36.12 25.34 3.79
N ARG A 224 35.61 26.11 2.83
CA ARG A 224 34.93 25.59 1.63
C ARG A 224 35.87 25.35 0.45
N ASP A 225 37.17 25.46 0.66
CA ASP A 225 38.16 25.09 -0.35
C ASP A 225 38.27 23.56 -0.50
N PHE A 226 38.80 23.15 -1.66
CA PHE A 226 38.91 21.73 -2.00
C PHE A 226 39.81 20.96 -1.02
N LEU A 227 40.95 21.54 -0.64
CA LEU A 227 41.93 20.88 0.24
C LEU A 227 41.35 20.64 1.64
N SER A 228 40.66 21.62 2.21
CA SER A 228 39.99 21.49 3.51
C SER A 228 38.90 20.43 3.49
N THR A 229 38.11 20.38 2.41
CA THR A 229 37.06 19.36 2.21
C THR A 229 37.68 17.96 2.06
N GLU A 230 38.73 17.82 1.25
CA GLU A 230 39.44 16.56 1.08
C GLU A 230 40.07 16.09 2.38
N ASN A 231 40.73 16.97 3.13
CA ASN A 231 41.29 16.67 4.45
C ASN A 231 40.22 16.15 5.41
N ALA A 232 39.04 16.78 5.47
CA ALA A 232 37.95 16.32 6.30
C ALA A 232 37.50 14.90 5.90
N VAL A 233 37.25 14.67 4.62
CA VAL A 233 36.85 13.35 4.10
C VAL A 233 37.90 12.27 4.47
N LEU A 234 39.18 12.55 4.24
CA LEU A 234 40.26 11.60 4.54
C LEU A 234 40.39 11.32 6.04
N VAL A 235 40.27 12.35 6.88
CA VAL A 235 40.35 12.21 8.34
C VAL A 235 39.21 11.36 8.89
N PHE A 236 37.98 11.58 8.43
CA PHE A 236 36.82 10.85 8.95
C PHE A 236 36.78 9.37 8.49
N ASN A 237 37.49 9.04 7.40
CA ASN A 237 37.66 7.68 6.88
C ASN A 237 38.96 6.99 7.37
N SER A 238 39.71 7.62 8.27
CA SER A 238 40.95 7.05 8.82
C SER A 238 40.74 6.34 10.16
N THR A 239 41.52 5.29 10.40
CA THR A 239 41.64 4.64 11.71
C THR A 239 42.64 5.33 12.63
N ARG A 240 43.58 6.10 12.09
CA ARG A 240 44.58 6.84 12.88
C ARG A 240 44.01 8.19 13.30
N TRP A 241 44.33 8.64 14.51
CA TRP A 241 43.88 9.94 14.99
C TRP A 241 44.58 11.08 14.25
N PRO A 242 43.84 12.12 13.81
CA PRO A 242 44.42 13.23 13.07
C PRO A 242 45.22 14.17 13.97
N LEU A 243 46.42 14.52 13.52
CA LEU A 243 47.22 15.64 13.99
C LEU A 243 47.23 16.73 12.92
N PHE A 244 46.48 17.80 13.15
CA PHE A 244 46.40 18.94 12.24
C PHE A 244 47.57 19.91 12.46
N ILE A 245 48.34 20.14 11.40
CA ILE A 245 49.25 21.27 11.27
C ILE A 245 48.41 22.49 10.89
N ASP A 246 48.04 23.29 11.89
CA ASP A 246 47.03 24.35 11.76
C ASP A 246 47.52 25.68 12.39
N PRO A 247 48.44 26.41 11.73
CA PRO A 247 48.96 27.69 12.23
C PRO A 247 47.87 28.75 12.39
N GLN A 248 46.87 28.73 11.50
CA GLN A 248 45.76 29.69 11.45
C GLN A 248 44.59 29.33 12.36
N ARG A 249 44.61 28.15 13.00
CA ARG A 249 43.55 27.63 13.90
C ARG A 249 42.19 27.41 13.22
N GLN A 250 42.19 27.14 11.91
CA GLN A 250 40.95 26.88 11.16
C GLN A 250 40.35 25.51 11.54
N ALA A 251 41.16 24.45 11.52
CA ALA A 251 40.73 23.12 11.93
C ALA A 251 40.33 23.10 13.42
N ASN A 252 41.09 23.79 14.27
CA ASN A 252 40.77 23.93 15.69
C ASN A 252 39.38 24.54 15.93
N ARG A 253 39.05 25.63 15.22
CA ARG A 253 37.74 26.28 15.32
C ARG A 253 36.62 25.38 14.81
N TRP A 254 36.85 24.69 13.70
CA TRP A 254 35.90 23.74 13.13
C TRP A 254 35.59 22.58 14.10
N ILE A 255 36.62 21.92 14.64
CA ILE A 255 36.45 20.81 15.61
C ILE A 255 35.70 21.28 16.86
N ARG A 256 36.04 22.48 17.37
CA ARG A 256 35.33 23.09 18.51
C ARG A 256 33.85 23.27 18.23
N ASN A 257 33.50 23.79 17.05
CA ASN A 257 32.11 24.00 16.66
C ASN A 257 31.36 22.69 16.46
N MET A 258 31.95 21.71 15.80
CA MET A 258 31.38 20.39 15.61
C MET A 258 31.07 19.70 16.95
N GLY A 259 31.98 19.84 17.92
CA GLY A 259 31.83 19.23 19.25
C GLY A 259 31.02 20.05 20.27
N LYS A 260 30.44 21.20 19.88
CA LYS A 260 29.64 22.05 20.82
C LYS A 260 28.42 21.32 21.36
N ALA A 261 27.69 20.60 20.51
CA ALA A 261 26.45 19.93 20.91
C ALA A 261 26.70 18.63 21.71
N SER A 262 27.80 17.93 21.43
CA SER A 262 28.16 16.64 22.05
C SER A 262 28.99 16.79 23.33
N GLY A 263 29.50 17.97 23.63
CA GLY A 263 30.32 18.24 24.81
C GLY A 263 31.78 17.83 24.61
N LEU A 264 32.48 18.49 23.68
CA LEU A 264 33.91 18.33 23.41
C LEU A 264 34.78 18.55 24.66
N ALA A 265 35.62 17.57 24.99
CA ALA A 265 36.67 17.70 26.00
C ALA A 265 37.89 18.39 25.38
N ILE A 266 38.33 19.52 25.95
CA ILE A 266 39.47 20.29 25.43
C ILE A 266 40.58 20.24 26.46
N ALA A 267 41.78 19.87 26.02
CA ALA A 267 42.96 19.75 26.89
C ALA A 267 44.24 20.19 26.17
N LYS A 268 45.30 20.41 26.93
CA LYS A 268 46.67 20.61 26.45
C LYS A 268 47.60 19.59 27.09
N LEU A 269 48.74 19.32 26.46
CA LEU A 269 49.77 18.43 27.03
C LEU A 269 50.33 18.93 28.37
N THR A 270 50.24 20.23 28.64
CA THR A 270 50.67 20.84 29.91
C THR A 270 49.67 20.69 31.05
N ASP A 271 48.45 20.24 30.78
CA ASP A 271 47.38 20.19 31.77
C ASP A 271 47.58 18.99 32.70
N ARG A 272 47.62 19.23 34.02
CA ARG A 272 47.78 18.17 35.04
C ARG A 272 46.65 17.14 35.00
N ASP A 273 45.48 17.53 34.48
CA ASP A 273 44.27 16.72 34.40
C ASP A 273 44.03 16.12 33.01
N LEU A 274 45.02 16.16 32.10
CA LEU A 274 44.89 15.62 30.74
C LEU A 274 44.40 14.17 30.75
N LEU A 275 45.10 13.28 31.46
CA LEU A 275 44.77 11.86 31.50
C LEU A 275 43.37 11.63 32.08
N ARG A 276 43.02 12.31 33.17
CA ARG A 276 41.68 12.23 33.79
C ARG A 276 40.56 12.68 32.84
N SER A 277 40.81 13.74 32.07
CA SER A 277 39.87 14.27 31.08
C SER A 277 39.72 13.30 29.90
N LEU A 278 40.82 12.68 29.47
CA LEU A 278 40.85 11.68 28.42
C LEU A 278 40.15 10.38 28.84
N GLU A 279 40.39 9.88 30.05
CA GLU A 279 39.70 8.73 30.63
C GLU A 279 38.18 8.93 30.63
N SER A 280 37.73 10.11 31.06
CA SER A 280 36.31 10.48 31.04
C SER A 280 35.76 10.51 29.61
N ALA A 281 36.49 11.14 28.67
CA ALA A 281 36.06 11.21 27.29
C ALA A 281 35.94 9.82 26.64
N VAL A 282 36.93 8.93 26.87
CA VAL A 282 36.93 7.54 26.37
C VAL A 282 35.76 6.75 26.96
N ARG A 283 35.52 6.86 28.27
CA ARG A 283 34.44 6.15 28.95
C ARG A 283 33.06 6.51 28.40
N PHE A 284 32.83 7.80 28.12
CA PHE A 284 31.54 8.32 27.69
C PHE A 284 31.41 8.51 26.18
N GLY A 285 32.40 8.11 25.38
CA GLY A 285 32.37 8.29 23.92
C GLY A 285 32.39 9.75 23.47
N LYS A 286 32.95 10.66 24.28
CA LYS A 286 33.02 12.08 23.96
C LYS A 286 34.19 12.38 23.04
N GLN A 287 34.02 13.37 22.18
CA GLN A 287 35.12 13.89 21.38
C GLN A 287 36.14 14.60 22.28
N CYS A 288 37.43 14.45 22.01
CA CYS A 288 38.51 15.13 22.72
C CYS A 288 39.44 15.87 21.74
N LEU A 289 39.80 17.10 22.09
CA LEU A 289 40.73 17.96 21.33
C LEU A 289 41.94 18.29 22.20
N ILE A 290 43.13 17.84 21.78
CA ILE A 290 44.41 18.21 22.39
C ILE A 290 45.02 19.35 21.59
N GLU A 291 45.24 20.49 22.23
CA GLU A 291 45.70 21.71 21.59
C GLU A 291 47.18 22.01 21.84
N ASN A 292 47.80 22.66 20.85
CA ASN A 292 49.17 23.18 20.94
C ASN A 292 50.22 22.10 21.18
N VAL A 293 50.04 20.94 20.53
CA VAL A 293 51.04 19.88 20.60
C VAL A 293 52.32 20.36 19.91
N GLY A 294 53.46 20.12 20.57
CA GLY A 294 54.80 20.41 20.04
C GLY A 294 55.25 19.35 19.04
N THR A 295 56.55 19.10 18.96
CA THR A 295 57.12 18.03 18.14
C THR A 295 57.09 16.66 18.82
N GLU A 296 56.90 16.64 20.14
CA GLU A 296 56.87 15.44 20.96
C GLU A 296 55.46 15.20 21.51
N LEU A 297 55.06 13.92 21.55
CA LEU A 297 53.82 13.44 22.17
C LEU A 297 54.18 12.73 23.47
N ASP A 298 53.34 12.93 24.50
CA ASP A 298 53.51 12.24 25.78
C ASP A 298 53.28 10.73 25.60
N PRO A 299 54.26 9.86 25.95
CA PRO A 299 54.11 8.40 25.89
C PRO A 299 52.91 7.85 26.66
N ALA A 300 52.40 8.58 27.66
CA ALA A 300 51.19 8.18 28.38
C ALA A 300 49.93 8.11 27.49
N LEU A 301 49.97 8.74 26.30
CA LEU A 301 48.89 8.71 25.31
C LEU A 301 49.00 7.52 24.34
N ASP A 302 50.12 6.79 24.32
CA ASP A 302 50.41 5.80 23.28
C ASP A 302 49.33 4.72 23.15
N SER A 303 48.77 4.27 24.27
CA SER A 303 47.69 3.29 24.27
C SER A 303 46.46 3.80 23.51
N VAL A 304 46.08 5.06 23.71
CA VAL A 304 44.96 5.71 23.01
C VAL A 304 45.32 5.98 21.56
N LEU A 305 46.52 6.48 21.29
CA LEU A 305 46.99 6.81 19.94
C LEU A 305 47.00 5.58 19.03
N GLN A 306 47.48 4.45 19.54
CA GLN A 306 47.55 3.18 18.82
C GLN A 306 46.27 2.34 18.95
N ARG A 307 45.26 2.82 19.69
CA ARG A 307 44.00 2.11 19.98
C ARG A 307 44.25 0.69 20.52
N GLN A 308 45.09 0.56 21.54
CA GLN A 308 45.42 -0.70 22.23
C GLN A 308 44.24 -1.18 23.11
N VAL A 309 43.09 -1.45 22.48
CA VAL A 309 41.87 -1.94 23.12
C VAL A 309 42.00 -3.45 23.32
N PHE A 310 41.68 -3.94 24.51
CA PHE A 310 41.66 -5.35 24.84
C PHE A 310 40.36 -5.72 25.57
N ARG A 311 40.01 -7.00 25.57
CA ARG A 311 38.76 -7.46 26.17
C ARG A 311 39.01 -7.95 27.60
N GLN A 312 38.29 -7.40 28.57
CA GLN A 312 38.38 -7.79 29.98
C GLN A 312 36.97 -7.94 30.55
N ALA A 313 36.69 -9.07 31.20
CA ALA A 313 35.39 -9.37 31.81
C ALA A 313 34.19 -9.19 30.84
N GLY A 314 34.39 -9.48 29.54
CA GLY A 314 33.34 -9.39 28.52
C GLY A 314 33.19 -8.00 27.86
N THR A 315 33.86 -6.97 28.36
CA THR A 315 33.79 -5.59 27.87
C THR A 315 35.11 -5.17 27.21
N ASN A 316 35.04 -4.34 26.17
CA ASN A 316 36.22 -3.71 25.57
C ASN A 316 36.75 -2.62 26.50
N VAL A 317 38.03 -2.69 26.86
CA VAL A 317 38.70 -1.75 27.76
C VAL A 317 40.02 -1.28 27.16
N ILE A 318 40.51 -0.15 27.63
CA ILE A 318 41.80 0.41 27.25
C ILE A 318 42.54 0.89 28.50
N LYS A 319 43.86 0.70 28.53
CA LYS A 319 44.71 1.17 29.63
C LYS A 319 45.18 2.58 29.32
N ILE A 320 44.92 3.55 30.20
CA ILE A 320 45.36 4.95 30.06
C ILE A 320 46.15 5.30 31.31
N GLY A 321 47.44 5.56 31.18
CA GLY A 321 48.34 5.60 32.34
C GLY A 321 48.28 4.30 33.13
N ASP A 322 47.88 4.37 34.40
CA ASP A 322 47.69 3.21 35.28
C ASP A 322 46.22 2.73 35.35
N SER A 323 45.28 3.49 34.80
CA SER A 323 43.84 3.19 34.87
C SER A 323 43.39 2.29 33.72
N ILE A 324 42.51 1.33 34.01
CA ILE A 324 41.79 0.56 32.99
C ILE A 324 40.39 1.15 32.84
N VAL A 325 40.04 1.58 31.64
CA VAL A 325 38.79 2.29 31.36
C VAL A 325 37.97 1.54 30.30
N PRO A 326 36.65 1.39 30.48
CA PRO A 326 35.77 0.90 29.42
C PRO A 326 35.90 1.76 28.16
N TYR A 327 36.12 1.12 27.01
CA TYR A 327 36.28 1.79 25.73
C TYR A 327 34.93 1.93 25.04
N ASN A 328 34.55 3.16 24.70
CA ASN A 328 33.38 3.45 23.87
C ASN A 328 33.83 3.69 22.41
N GLU A 329 33.17 3.04 21.46
CA GLU A 329 33.48 3.14 20.02
C GLU A 329 33.19 4.52 19.42
N ASP A 330 32.30 5.30 20.05
CA ASP A 330 31.96 6.67 19.62
C ASP A 330 33.05 7.69 19.95
N PHE A 331 34.03 7.33 20.80
CA PHE A 331 35.13 8.20 21.16
C PHE A 331 35.94 8.64 19.93
N ARG A 332 36.24 9.94 19.83
CA ARG A 332 37.15 10.48 18.82
C ARG A 332 38.17 11.45 19.39
N LEU A 333 39.42 11.30 19.00
CA LEU A 333 40.53 12.19 19.37
C LEU A 333 40.97 13.04 18.20
N PHE A 334 41.17 14.34 18.44
CA PHE A 334 41.73 15.30 17.52
C PHE A 334 42.94 15.99 18.15
N ILE A 335 44.00 16.19 17.38
CA ILE A 335 45.22 16.84 17.85
C ILE A 335 45.51 18.04 16.94
N THR A 336 45.93 19.17 17.52
CA THR A 336 46.27 20.37 16.75
C THR A 336 47.62 20.95 17.18
N THR A 337 48.41 21.40 16.21
CA THR A 337 49.64 22.17 16.44
C THR A 337 49.58 23.52 15.72
N LYS A 338 50.22 24.52 16.32
CA LYS A 338 50.38 25.86 15.72
C LYS A 338 51.70 26.01 14.96
N LEU A 339 52.58 25.01 15.07
CA LEU A 339 53.86 25.03 14.38
C LEU A 339 53.59 24.96 12.87
N PRO A 340 54.13 25.88 12.04
CA PRO A 340 53.86 25.90 10.61
C PRO A 340 54.54 24.76 9.85
N ASN A 341 55.73 24.35 10.30
CA ASN A 341 56.47 23.25 9.69
C ASN A 341 57.17 22.41 10.78
N PRO A 342 56.41 21.65 11.57
CA PRO A 342 56.98 20.79 12.61
C PRO A 342 57.72 19.60 11.99
N HIS A 343 58.88 19.27 12.55
CA HIS A 343 59.60 18.05 12.21
C HIS A 343 59.23 16.95 13.21
N TYR A 344 58.32 16.06 12.80
CA TYR A 344 57.94 14.89 13.59
C TYR A 344 58.89 13.72 13.32
N THR A 345 59.18 12.95 14.37
CA THR A 345 59.92 11.70 14.23
C THR A 345 59.07 10.66 13.48
N PRO A 346 59.70 9.65 12.85
CA PRO A 346 58.96 8.54 12.23
C PRO A 346 58.01 7.84 13.20
N GLU A 347 58.39 7.76 14.48
CA GLU A 347 57.56 7.20 15.54
C GLU A 347 56.22 7.92 15.67
N VAL A 348 56.22 9.26 15.70
CA VAL A 348 54.97 10.05 15.74
C VAL A 348 54.15 9.83 14.47
N SER A 349 54.79 9.86 13.30
CA SER A 349 54.11 9.69 12.00
C SER A 349 53.45 8.32 11.81
N ILE A 350 53.90 7.29 12.53
CA ILE A 350 53.25 5.96 12.53
C ILE A 350 52.04 5.95 13.47
N LYS A 351 52.14 6.62 14.63
CA LYS A 351 51.08 6.66 15.66
C LYS A 351 49.88 7.52 15.25
N VAL A 352 50.11 8.65 14.58
CA VAL A 352 49.06 9.61 14.21
C VAL A 352 49.01 9.86 12.70
N MET A 353 47.86 10.32 12.23
CA MET A 353 47.69 10.79 10.87
C MET A 353 48.05 12.27 10.80
N VAL A 354 49.22 12.61 10.28
CA VAL A 354 49.62 13.99 10.08
C VAL A 354 48.80 14.59 8.93
N VAL A 355 48.11 15.70 9.22
CA VAL A 355 47.24 16.40 8.28
C VAL A 355 47.73 17.82 8.13
N ASN A 356 48.18 18.17 6.94
CA ASN A 356 48.54 19.52 6.59
C ASN A 356 47.27 20.35 6.35
N PHE A 357 47.01 21.28 7.27
CA PHE A 357 45.90 22.22 7.23
C PHE A 357 46.41 23.67 7.14
N ALA A 358 47.69 23.86 6.78
CA ALA A 358 48.25 25.18 6.61
C ALA A 358 47.65 25.86 5.37
N LEU A 359 47.23 27.11 5.54
CA LEU A 359 46.62 27.88 4.46
C LEU A 359 47.65 28.19 3.36
N VAL A 360 47.33 27.81 2.12
CA VAL A 360 48.10 28.14 0.92
C VAL A 360 47.40 29.25 0.12
N PRO A 361 48.11 30.04 -0.72
CA PRO A 361 47.52 31.15 -1.46
C PRO A 361 46.29 30.77 -2.32
N SER A 362 46.31 29.60 -2.97
CA SER A 362 45.16 29.10 -3.74
C SER A 362 43.95 28.78 -2.84
N GLY A 363 44.20 28.20 -1.67
CA GLY A 363 43.15 27.93 -0.68
C GLY A 363 42.57 29.21 -0.10
N LEU A 364 43.40 30.24 0.12
CA LEU A 364 42.93 31.56 0.55
C LEU A 364 42.06 32.22 -0.53
N GLN A 365 42.42 32.10 -1.81
CA GLN A 365 41.61 32.60 -2.92
C GLN A 365 40.23 31.93 -2.95
N ASP A 366 40.17 30.60 -2.83
CA ASP A 366 38.90 29.86 -2.80
C ASP A 366 38.05 30.23 -1.58
N GLN A 367 38.69 30.39 -0.41
CA GLN A 367 38.02 30.82 0.81
C GLN A 367 37.45 32.24 0.69
N LEU A 368 38.23 33.18 0.14
CA LEU A 368 37.79 34.55 -0.10
C LEU A 368 36.66 34.61 -1.11
N LEU A 369 36.76 33.86 -2.22
CA LEU A 369 35.70 33.77 -3.21
C LEU A 369 34.40 33.26 -2.57
N ALA A 370 34.49 32.23 -1.73
CA ALA A 370 33.32 31.72 -1.02
C ALA A 370 32.70 32.78 -0.08
N LEU A 371 33.51 33.56 0.64
CA LEU A 371 33.03 34.65 1.50
C LEU A 371 32.41 35.80 0.70
N VAL A 372 33.02 36.17 -0.43
CA VAL A 372 32.48 37.22 -1.32
C VAL A 372 31.13 36.78 -1.88
N VAL A 373 31.00 35.54 -2.34
CA VAL A 373 29.71 35.01 -2.83
C VAL A 373 28.66 35.02 -1.72
N MET A 374 29.04 34.68 -0.48
CA MET A 374 28.12 34.71 0.66
C MET A 374 27.60 36.13 0.97
N GLU A 375 28.44 37.15 0.79
CA GLU A 375 28.07 38.54 1.06
C GLU A 375 27.37 39.21 -0.12
N GLU A 376 27.86 39.00 -1.35
CA GLU A 376 27.32 39.63 -2.56
C GLU A 376 26.04 38.95 -3.06
N ARG A 377 25.92 37.63 -2.88
CA ARG A 377 24.79 36.81 -3.35
C ARG A 377 24.36 35.79 -2.28
N PRO A 378 23.88 36.24 -1.11
CA PRO A 378 23.39 35.35 -0.06
C PRO A 378 22.20 34.50 -0.55
N ASP A 379 21.40 35.02 -1.46
CA ASP A 379 20.29 34.32 -2.12
C ASP A 379 20.73 33.03 -2.82
N LEU A 380 21.84 33.08 -3.56
CA LEU A 380 22.38 31.91 -4.25
C LEU A 380 22.96 30.89 -3.27
N GLU A 381 23.56 31.36 -2.18
CA GLU A 381 24.13 30.47 -1.16
C GLU A 381 23.05 29.74 -0.37
N GLU A 382 21.98 30.43 0.01
CA GLU A 382 20.81 29.83 0.65
C GLU A 382 20.13 28.82 -0.29
N ALA A 383 19.94 29.20 -1.55
CA ALA A 383 19.38 28.30 -2.57
C ALA A 383 20.26 27.05 -2.75
N ARG A 384 21.58 27.21 -2.86
CA ARG A 384 22.52 26.08 -2.96
C ARG A 384 22.45 25.17 -1.73
N GLY A 385 22.43 25.75 -0.52
CA GLY A 385 22.30 24.99 0.72
C GLY A 385 20.99 24.21 0.79
N ALA A 386 19.88 24.87 0.47
CA ALA A 386 18.56 24.27 0.44
C ALA A 386 18.47 23.14 -0.60
N LEU A 387 19.06 23.32 -1.79
CA LEU A 387 19.10 22.31 -2.84
C LEU A 387 19.89 21.06 -2.43
N ILE A 388 21.02 21.20 -1.73
CA ILE A 388 21.80 20.05 -1.25
C ILE A 388 20.98 19.21 -0.27
N VAL A 389 20.35 19.85 0.72
CA VAL A 389 19.55 19.17 1.74
C VAL A 389 18.28 18.57 1.12
N SER A 390 17.56 19.37 0.31
CA SER A 390 16.35 18.94 -0.39
C SER A 390 16.64 17.78 -1.35
N SER A 391 17.73 17.83 -2.12
CA SER A 391 18.10 16.75 -3.04
C SER A 391 18.41 15.44 -2.29
N ALA A 392 19.10 15.51 -1.15
CA ALA A 392 19.34 14.34 -0.32
C ALA A 392 18.04 13.77 0.26
N GLN A 393 17.16 14.64 0.78
CA GLN A 393 15.86 14.24 1.31
C GLN A 393 14.97 13.61 0.23
N MET A 394 14.89 14.22 -0.95
CA MET A 394 14.11 13.68 -2.07
C MET A 394 14.66 12.32 -2.56
N ARG A 395 15.99 12.14 -2.58
CA ARG A 395 16.60 10.83 -2.91
C ARG A 395 16.27 9.77 -1.87
N HIS A 396 16.25 10.14 -0.59
CA HIS A 396 15.85 9.24 0.49
C HIS A 396 14.38 8.83 0.36
N GLU A 397 13.48 9.80 0.20
CA GLU A 397 12.04 9.55 0.01
C GLU A 397 11.77 8.70 -1.24
N LEU A 398 12.49 8.95 -2.34
CA LEU A 398 12.37 8.13 -3.56
C LEU A 398 12.72 6.68 -3.26
N LYS A 399 13.83 6.44 -2.55
CA LYS A 399 14.24 5.07 -2.16
C LYS A 399 13.19 4.41 -1.27
N GLU A 400 12.63 5.11 -0.29
CA GLU A 400 11.56 4.57 0.56
C GLU A 400 10.31 4.20 -0.25
N ILE A 401 9.95 5.01 -1.24
CA ILE A 401 8.83 4.71 -2.15
C ILE A 401 9.16 3.48 -3.00
N GLU A 402 10.37 3.37 -3.54
CA GLU A 402 10.83 2.21 -4.32
C GLU A 402 10.80 0.92 -3.47
N ASP A 403 11.32 0.97 -2.25
CA ASP A 403 11.28 -0.15 -1.30
C ASP A 403 9.83 -0.54 -0.96
N ARG A 404 8.93 0.44 -0.81
CA ARG A 404 7.49 0.18 -0.59
C ARG A 404 6.82 -0.49 -1.78
N ILE A 405 7.15 -0.07 -3.01
CA ILE A 405 6.65 -0.69 -4.25
C ILE A 405 7.10 -2.16 -4.31
N LEU A 406 8.39 -2.42 -4.09
CA LEU A 406 8.95 -3.77 -4.12
C LEU A 406 8.32 -4.67 -3.05
N TYR A 407 8.15 -4.14 -1.83
CA TYR A 407 7.48 -4.85 -0.75
C TYR A 407 6.04 -5.23 -1.12
N ARG A 408 5.24 -4.26 -1.61
CA ARG A 408 3.85 -4.49 -2.01
C ARG A 408 3.73 -5.51 -3.16
N LEU A 409 4.60 -5.42 -4.16
CA LEU A 409 4.66 -6.41 -5.26
C LEU A 409 4.99 -7.81 -4.74
N SER A 410 5.82 -7.94 -3.70
CA SER A 410 6.20 -9.22 -3.12
C SER A 410 5.11 -9.85 -2.23
N VAL A 411 4.35 -9.02 -1.50
CA VAL A 411 3.33 -9.46 -0.52
C VAL A 411 1.94 -9.61 -1.15
N SER A 412 1.71 -9.03 -2.33
CA SER A 412 0.44 -9.10 -3.06
C SER A 412 0.03 -10.55 -3.37
N GLU A 413 -0.79 -11.15 -2.49
CA GLU A 413 -1.51 -12.40 -2.76
C GLU A 413 -2.78 -12.10 -3.56
N GLY A 414 -2.78 -12.45 -4.85
CA GLY A 414 -3.91 -12.23 -5.76
C GLY A 414 -3.58 -11.34 -6.96
N SER A 415 -4.57 -10.64 -7.51
CA SER A 415 -4.37 -9.72 -8.65
C SER A 415 -3.85 -8.36 -8.15
N PRO A 416 -2.64 -7.92 -8.55
CA PRO A 416 -2.10 -6.62 -8.15
C PRO A 416 -2.97 -5.42 -8.62
N VAL A 417 -3.86 -5.65 -9.59
CA VAL A 417 -4.82 -4.66 -10.09
C VAL A 417 -5.86 -4.29 -9.02
N ASP A 418 -6.10 -5.17 -8.04
CA ASP A 418 -7.01 -4.90 -6.94
C ASP A 418 -6.34 -4.15 -5.76
N ASP A 419 -5.01 -4.01 -5.76
CA ASP A 419 -4.27 -3.21 -4.77
C ASP A 419 -4.25 -1.72 -5.16
N ILE A 420 -5.19 -0.96 -4.63
CA ILE A 420 -5.32 0.48 -4.86
C ILE A 420 -4.14 1.25 -4.24
N ASP A 421 -3.56 0.78 -3.15
CA ASP A 421 -2.45 1.45 -2.47
C ASP A 421 -1.15 1.34 -3.27
N LEU A 422 -0.92 0.19 -3.91
CA LEU A 422 0.17 0.02 -4.87
C LEU A 422 0.06 1.01 -6.03
N ILE A 423 -1.14 1.17 -6.61
CA ILE A 423 -1.37 2.10 -7.72
C ILE A 423 -1.10 3.55 -7.29
N ASN A 424 -1.62 3.95 -6.11
CA ASN A 424 -1.38 5.30 -5.58
C ASN A 424 0.11 5.52 -5.25
N THR A 425 0.81 4.50 -4.77
CA THR A 425 2.25 4.57 -4.50
C THR A 425 3.07 4.74 -5.78
N LEU A 426 2.69 4.05 -6.87
CA LEU A 426 3.35 4.22 -8.18
C LEU A 426 3.17 5.62 -8.75
N GLU A 427 1.98 6.21 -8.60
CA GLU A 427 1.75 7.60 -9.01
C GLU A 427 2.56 8.59 -8.18
N ALA A 428 2.64 8.38 -6.86
CA ALA A 428 3.50 9.18 -5.99
C ALA A 428 4.99 9.08 -6.40
N SER A 429 5.49 7.88 -6.71
CA SER A 429 6.85 7.65 -7.21
C SER A 429 7.13 8.47 -8.47
N LYS A 430 6.20 8.45 -9.43
CA LYS A 430 6.33 9.15 -10.70
C LYS A 430 6.42 10.66 -10.51
N VAL A 431 5.53 11.25 -9.71
CA VAL A 431 5.55 12.69 -9.42
C VAL A 431 6.88 13.07 -8.74
N LYS A 432 7.29 12.31 -7.72
CA LYS A 432 8.53 12.60 -6.99
C LYS A 432 9.78 12.50 -7.85
N SER A 433 9.79 11.55 -8.78
CA SER A 433 10.90 11.36 -9.72
C SER A 433 11.03 12.53 -10.70
N GLU A 434 9.92 13.06 -11.19
CA GLU A 434 9.92 14.26 -12.04
C GLU A 434 10.33 15.51 -11.25
N GLU A 435 9.90 15.65 -9.99
CA GLU A 435 10.38 16.72 -9.10
C GLU A 435 11.91 16.69 -8.94
N ILE A 436 12.50 15.50 -8.73
CA ILE A 436 13.95 15.34 -8.60
C ILE A 436 14.66 15.71 -9.91
N LYS A 437 14.14 15.26 -11.06
CA LYS A 437 14.71 15.63 -12.37
C LYS A 437 14.67 17.13 -12.59
N LEU A 438 13.56 17.79 -12.26
CA LEU A 438 13.42 19.23 -12.38
C LEU A 438 14.38 19.98 -11.45
N ALA A 439 14.48 19.56 -10.18
CA ALA A 439 15.38 20.18 -9.20
C ALA A 439 16.87 20.01 -9.54
N LEU A 440 17.24 18.91 -10.21
CA LEU A 440 18.61 18.69 -10.70
C LEU A 440 18.91 19.44 -12.01
N ASN A 441 17.89 19.67 -12.84
CA ASN A 441 18.03 20.31 -14.15
C ASN A 441 17.82 21.82 -14.13
N THR A 442 17.30 22.41 -13.04
CA THR A 442 17.31 23.87 -12.86
C THR A 442 18.77 24.32 -12.79
N PRO A 443 19.31 24.96 -13.84
CA PRO A 443 20.63 25.53 -13.74
C PRO A 443 20.52 26.66 -12.72
N THR A 444 21.38 26.63 -11.71
CA THR A 444 21.68 27.82 -10.91
C THR A 444 22.21 28.90 -11.85
N THR A 445 21.30 29.70 -12.41
CA THR A 445 21.57 30.92 -13.18
C THR A 445 22.06 32.03 -12.28
#